data_AF-A0A2V1BED7-F1
#
_entry.id   AF-A0A2V1BED7-F1
#
_cell.length_a   1.000
_cell.length_b   1.000
_cell.length_c   1.000
_cell.angle_alpha   90.00
_cell.angle_beta   90.00
_cell.angle_gamma   90.00
#
_symmetry.space_group_name_H-M   'P 1'
#
loop_
_entity.id
_entity.type
_entity.pdbx_description
1 polymer ?
#
loop_
_entity_poly.entity_id
_entity_poly.type
_entity_poly.pdbx_seq_one_letter_code
_entity_poly.pdbx_strand_id
1 'polypeptide(L)' 'MTYSKYAFYLNRLGRDAGLEDKLTSYCFRRGCANAIDSIYPTSYYQLLKANSRF' A
#
# COMPACT_ATOMS: atom_id res chain seq x y z
N MET A 1 10.40 14.57 -10.87
CA MET A 1 10.30 13.29 -11.60
C MET A 1 8.86 13.12 -12.05
N THR A 2 8.59 12.83 -13.32
CA THR A 2 7.21 12.68 -13.80
C THR A 2 6.60 11.35 -13.34
N TYR A 3 5.28 11.30 -13.22
CA TYR A 3 4.57 10.06 -12.89
C TYR A 3 4.89 8.94 -13.89
N SER A 4 5.04 9.27 -15.18
CA SER A 4 5.44 8.33 -16.23
C SER A 4 6.79 7.68 -15.97
N LYS A 5 7.79 8.45 -15.53
CA LYS A 5 9.14 7.96 -15.22
C LYS A 5 9.14 7.09 -13.96
N TYR A 6 8.34 7.46 -12.95
CA TYR A 6 8.13 6.64 -11.75
C TYR A 6 7.44 5.31 -12.06
N ALA A 7 6.35 5.32 -12.82
CA ALA A 7 5.63 4.12 -13.23
C ALA A 7 6.48 3.19 -14.11
N PHE A 8 7.37 3.76 -14.93
CA PHE A 8 8.36 2.98 -15.69
C PHE A 8 9.31 2.20 -14.76
N TYR A 9 9.88 2.87 -13.75
CA TYR A 9 10.77 2.20 -12.80
C TYR A 9 10.06 1.13 -11.96
N LEU A 10 8.82 1.38 -11.54
CA LEU A 10 8.04 0.36 -10.82
C LEU A 10 7.79 -0.88 -11.67
N ASN A 11 7.45 -0.70 -12.95
CA ASN A 11 7.27 -1.83 -13.87
C ASN A 11 8.56 -2.64 -14.02
N ARG A 12 9.69 -1.95 -14.23
CA ARG A 12 11.00 -2.61 -14.30
C ARG A 12 11.34 -3.37 -13.02
N LEU A 13 11.16 -2.75 -11.86
CA LEU A 13 11.38 -3.37 -10.56
C LEU A 13 10.55 -4.65 -10.40
N GLY A 14 9.27 -4.61 -10.79
CA GLY A 14 8.39 -5.79 -10.73
C GLY A 14 8.88 -6.92 -11.63
N ARG A 15 9.29 -6.61 -12.87
CA ARG A 15 9.84 -7.60 -13.80
C ARG A 15 11.15 -8.21 -13.28
N ASP A 16 12.05 -7.38 -12.78
CA ASP A 16 13.35 -7.81 -12.25
C ASP A 16 13.17 -8.67 -10.97
N ALA A 17 12.10 -8.44 -10.20
CA ALA A 17 11.71 -9.25 -9.05
C ALA A 17 10.92 -10.53 -9.40
N GLY A 18 10.64 -10.77 -10.69
CA GLY A 18 9.89 -11.94 -11.15
C GLY A 18 8.38 -11.90 -10.86
N LEU A 19 7.80 -10.71 -10.66
CA LEU A 19 6.35 -10.57 -10.48
C LEU A 19 5.64 -10.78 -11.83
N GLU A 20 4.65 -11.67 -11.84
CA GLU A 20 3.79 -11.90 -13.01
C GLU A 20 2.92 -10.67 -13.31
N ASP A 21 2.40 -10.04 -12.25
CA ASP A 21 1.59 -8.84 -12.35
C ASP A 21 2.43 -7.56 -12.27
N LYS A 22 1.94 -6.53 -12.98
CA LYS A 22 2.59 -5.22 -13.00
C LYS A 22 2.57 -4.58 -11.61
N LEU A 23 3.75 -4.29 -11.09
CA LEU A 23 3.91 -3.51 -9.88
C LEU A 23 3.48 -2.05 -10.10
N THR A 24 2.51 -1.60 -9.30
CA THR A 24 1.97 -0.23 -9.36
C THR A 24 2.11 0.47 -8.01
N SER A 25 1.97 1.80 -8.02
CA SER A 25 1.90 2.60 -6.80
C SER A 25 0.79 2.13 -5.85
N TYR A 26 -0.31 1.62 -6.40
CA TYR A 26 -1.41 1.07 -5.63
C TYR A 26 -1.00 -0.13 -4.77
N CYS A 27 -0.12 -1.01 -5.28
CA CYS A 27 0.36 -2.18 -4.55
C CYS A 27 1.03 -1.80 -3.22
N PHE A 28 1.83 -0.72 -3.22
CA PHE A 28 2.47 -0.22 -2.00
C PHE A 28 1.46 0.40 -1.02
N ARG A 29 0.52 1.20 -1.54
CA ARG A 29 -0.52 1.80 -0.69
C ARG A 29 -1.39 0.74 -0.03
N ARG A 30 -1.81 -0.28 -0.78
CA ARG A 30 -2.62 -1.40 -0.27
C ARG A 30 -1.81 -2.31 0.65
N GLY A 31 -0.56 -2.62 0.30
CA GLY A 31 0.34 -3.40 1.14
C GLY A 31 0.60 -2.72 2.49
N CYS A 32 0.81 -1.41 2.50
CA CYS A 32 0.96 -0.62 3.72
C CYS A 32 -0.32 -0.64 4.58
N ALA A 33 -1.49 -0.41 3.97
CA ALA A 33 -2.76 -0.50 4.67
C ALA A 33 -2.97 -1.90 5.29
N ASN A 34 -2.73 -2.96 4.53
CA ASN A 34 -2.85 -4.34 5.03
C ASN A 34 -1.87 -4.62 6.18
N ALA A 35 -0.64 -4.10 6.11
CA ALA A 35 0.35 -4.25 7.19
C ALA A 35 -0.11 -3.52 8.46
N ILE A 36 -0.63 -2.30 8.32
CA ILE A 36 -1.20 -1.54 9.44
C ILE A 36 -2.41 -2.27 10.03
N ASP A 37 -3.33 -2.76 9.19
CA ASP A 37 -4.50 -3.52 9.61
C ASP A 37 -4.11 -4.83 10.34
N SER A 38 -2.98 -5.44 9.96
CA SER A 38 -2.47 -6.66 10.63
C SER A 38 -1.88 -6.38 12.01
N ILE A 39 -1.35 -5.18 12.24
CA ILE A 39 -0.79 -4.74 13.53
C ILE A 39 -1.90 -4.22 14.44
N TYR A 40 -2.85 -3.49 13.85
CA TYR A 40 -4.00 -2.91 14.53
C TYR A 40 -5.27 -3.57 13.99
N PRO A 41 -5.69 -4.72 14.55
CA PRO A 41 -6.92 -5.36 14.14
C PRO A 41 -8.04 -4.33 14.21
N THR A 42 -8.89 -4.33 13.17
CA THR A 42 -9.89 -3.29 12.87
C THR A 42 -10.78 -2.92 14.09
N SER A 43 -10.89 -3.81 15.07
CA SER A 43 -11.50 -3.57 16.38
C SER A 43 -10.88 -2.40 17.17
N TYR A 44 -9.54 -2.27 17.21
CA TYR A 44 -8.87 -1.15 17.89
C TYR A 44 -9.00 0.17 17.11
N TYR A 45 -8.91 0.12 15.78
CA TYR A 45 -9.14 1.30 14.93
C TYR A 45 -10.59 1.81 15.02
N GLN A 46 -11.58 0.92 15.03
CA GLN A 46 -12.97 1.30 15.21
C GLN A 46 -13.27 1.80 16.62
N LEU A 47 -12.66 1.21 17.66
CA LEU A 47 -12.78 1.72 19.03
C LEU A 47 -12.14 3.11 19.19
N LEU A 48 -10.96 3.35 18.62
CA LEU A 48 -10.31 4.66 18.62
C LEU A 48 -11.13 5.69 17.84
N LYS A 49 -11.68 5.34 16.67
CA LYS A 49 -12.52 6.24 15.87
C LYS A 49 -13.89 6.51 16.51
N ALA A 50 -14.46 5.55 17.24
CA ALA A 50 -15.70 5.72 17.98
C ALA A 50 -15.53 6.54 19.27
N ASN A 51 -14.33 6.57 19.84
CA ASN A 51 -14.03 7.33 21.07
C ASN A 51 -13.23 8.62 20.84
N SER A 52 -12.67 8.85 19.65
CA SER A 52 -12.10 10.13 19.28
C SER A 52 -13.21 11.07 18.80
N ARG A 53 -13.47 12.14 19.58
CA ARG A 53 -14.33 13.26 19.18
C ARG A 53 -13.66 14.16 18.12
N PHE A 54 -13.26 13.60 16.98
CA PHE A 54 -12.83 14.36 15.80
C PHE A 54 -13.68 13.97 14.60
#